data_AF-A0A7T0PW97-F1
#
_entry.id   AF-A0A7T0PW97-F1
#
_cell.length_a   1.000
_cell.length_b   1.000
_cell.length_c   1.000
_cell.angle_alpha   90.00
_cell.angle_beta   90.00
_cell.angle_gamma   90.00
#
_symmetry.space_group_name_H-M   'P 1'
#
loop_
_entity.id
_entity.type
_entity.pdbx_description
1 polymer ?
#
loop_
_entity_poly.entity_id
_entity_poly.type
_entity_poly.pdbx_seq_one_letter_code
_entity_poly.pdbx_strand_id
1 'polypeptide(L)'
;MRIPHFSSLLAIPLLALALAVTPTASAAESPVPDDAAGSGSVVIEDQATTWSSGARPYGIVGSHTVSVAGGQWSYGTNATTVWSRFYHPTRYHGSTVSKYDGGVFLRSPVTAPGAWSHAQMTRSADSNEAYYWFK
;
A
#
# COMPACT_ATOMS: atom_id res chain seq x y z
N MET A 1 30.01 -67.43 -45.42
CA MET A 1 30.88 -66.66 -44.52
C MET A 1 30.26 -65.27 -44.36
N ARG A 2 29.60 -65.03 -43.22
CA ARG A 2 28.98 -63.77 -42.70
C ARG A 2 29.29 -63.81 -41.19
N ILE A 3 29.62 -62.76 -40.44
CA ILE A 3 29.03 -61.44 -40.11
C ILE A 3 30.22 -60.61 -39.46
N PRO A 4 30.16 -59.32 -39.00
CA PRO A 4 28.99 -58.48 -38.72
C PRO A 4 29.07 -56.96 -38.97
N HIS A 5 27.88 -56.35 -39.02
CA HIS A 5 27.66 -54.99 -38.53
C HIS A 5 26.29 -54.89 -37.83
N PHE A 6 26.27 -54.24 -36.67
CA PHE A 6 25.50 -53.04 -36.32
C PHE A 6 25.00 -53.02 -34.86
N SER A 7 25.20 -51.85 -34.27
CA SER A 7 25.12 -51.46 -32.87
C SER A 7 23.70 -51.07 -32.39
N SER A 8 23.58 -51.08 -31.06
CA SER A 8 22.83 -50.14 -30.19
C SER A 8 21.31 -50.21 -30.02
N LEU A 9 20.91 -50.60 -28.79
CA LEU A 9 20.15 -49.87 -27.73
C LEU A 9 19.19 -48.73 -28.18
N LEU A 10 18.00 -48.48 -27.63
CA LEU A 10 17.56 -48.25 -26.23
C LEU A 10 16.00 -48.16 -26.24
N ALA A 11 15.30 -48.78 -25.28
CA ALA A 11 14.66 -48.20 -24.07
C ALA A 11 13.40 -47.32 -24.28
N ILE A 12 12.33 -47.69 -23.55
CA ILE A 12 10.97 -47.12 -23.54
C ILE A 12 10.88 -46.01 -22.49
N PRO A 13 10.29 -44.83 -22.75
CA PRO A 13 10.15 -43.81 -21.72
C PRO A 13 8.90 -44.05 -20.85
N LEU A 14 9.10 -43.99 -19.53
CA LEU A 14 8.06 -43.99 -18.50
C LEU A 14 7.63 -42.53 -18.26
N LEU A 15 6.35 -42.21 -18.49
CA LEU A 15 5.79 -40.88 -18.28
C LEU A 15 5.39 -40.70 -16.80
N ALA A 16 6.12 -39.86 -16.06
CA ALA A 16 5.79 -39.48 -14.69
C ALA A 16 4.93 -38.21 -14.69
N LEU A 17 3.73 -38.27 -14.09
CA LEU A 17 2.83 -37.13 -13.90
C LEU A 17 3.17 -36.41 -12.59
N ALA A 18 3.74 -35.21 -12.68
CA ALA A 18 4.02 -34.36 -11.52
C ALA A 18 2.80 -33.52 -11.15
N LEU A 19 2.28 -33.67 -9.91
CA LEU A 19 1.32 -32.74 -9.32
C LEU A 19 2.07 -31.47 -8.91
N ALA A 20 1.85 -30.37 -9.64
CA ALA A 20 2.37 -29.07 -9.25
C ALA A 20 1.53 -28.50 -8.08
N VAL A 21 2.13 -28.45 -6.88
CA VAL A 21 1.63 -27.59 -5.80
C VAL A 21 2.01 -26.15 -6.16
N THR A 22 1.04 -25.36 -6.60
CA THR A 22 1.24 -23.92 -6.77
C THR A 22 1.28 -23.25 -5.39
N PRO A 23 2.27 -22.40 -5.06
CA PRO A 23 2.19 -21.57 -3.87
C PRO A 23 1.05 -20.56 -4.04
N THR A 24 0.10 -20.54 -3.11
CA THR A 24 -0.90 -19.46 -3.01
C THR A 24 -0.16 -18.19 -2.64
N ALA A 25 0.04 -17.28 -3.61
CA ALA A 25 0.49 -15.93 -3.31
C ALA A 25 -0.59 -15.26 -2.45
N SER A 26 -0.29 -15.00 -1.18
CA SER A 26 -1.13 -14.15 -0.35
C SER A 26 -1.20 -12.79 -1.05
N ALA A 27 -2.40 -12.36 -1.45
CA ALA A 27 -2.59 -10.98 -1.88
C ALA A 27 -2.09 -10.06 -0.75
N ALA A 28 -1.27 -9.07 -1.10
CA ALA A 28 -0.85 -8.07 -0.13
C ALA A 28 -2.10 -7.33 0.35
N GLU A 29 -2.24 -7.16 1.66
CA GLU A 29 -3.38 -6.44 2.23
C GLU A 29 -3.36 -4.98 1.75
N SER A 30 -4.51 -4.44 1.34
CA SER A 30 -4.63 -3.08 0.83
C SER A 30 -4.65 -2.06 1.97
N PRO A 31 -4.11 -0.83 1.80
CA PRO A 31 -4.22 0.24 2.80
C PRO A 31 -5.68 0.63 3.11
N VAL A 32 -6.57 0.51 2.14
CA VAL A 32 -8.00 0.79 2.26
C VAL A 32 -8.76 -0.53 2.41
N PRO A 33 -9.83 -0.61 3.24
CA PRO A 33 -10.65 -1.82 3.33
C PRO A 33 -11.21 -2.25 1.97
N ASP A 34 -11.25 -3.55 1.70
CA ASP A 34 -11.80 -4.09 0.44
C ASP A 34 -13.29 -3.79 0.27
N ASP A 35 -14.00 -3.58 1.38
CA ASP A 35 -15.42 -3.25 1.42
C ASP A 35 -15.68 -1.73 1.58
N ALA A 36 -14.69 -0.89 1.23
CA ALA A 36 -14.87 0.55 1.25
C ALA A 36 -15.79 1.01 0.11
N ALA A 37 -16.83 1.77 0.45
CA ALA A 37 -17.78 2.34 -0.51
C ALA A 37 -17.21 3.49 -1.36
N GLY A 38 -15.95 3.86 -1.11
CA GLY A 38 -15.21 4.90 -1.81
C GLY A 38 -14.05 5.42 -0.97
N SER A 39 -13.00 5.90 -1.60
CA SER A 39 -11.80 6.40 -0.94
C SER A 39 -11.13 7.48 -1.77
N GLY A 40 -10.18 8.18 -1.15
CA GLY A 40 -9.24 9.05 -1.81
C GLY A 40 -7.91 9.02 -1.08
N SER A 41 -6.82 9.29 -1.80
CA SER A 41 -5.48 9.27 -1.25
C SER A 41 -4.60 10.39 -1.81
N VAL A 42 -3.49 10.64 -1.11
CA VAL A 42 -2.49 11.60 -1.53
C VAL A 42 -1.12 11.12 -1.10
N VAL A 43 -0.21 11.03 -2.05
CA VAL A 43 1.21 10.85 -1.76
C VAL A 43 1.71 12.16 -1.19
N ILE A 44 2.27 12.08 0.00
CA ILE A 44 2.76 13.21 0.73
C ILE A 44 4.23 13.41 0.32
N GLU A 45 4.41 14.24 -0.70
CA GLU A 45 5.73 14.57 -1.22
C GLU A 45 6.53 15.36 -0.18
N ASP A 46 7.78 14.93 0.03
CA ASP A 46 8.76 15.73 0.74
C ASP A 46 9.07 16.96 -0.12
N GLN A 47 8.71 18.16 0.36
CA GLN A 47 8.91 19.43 -0.34
C GLN A 47 10.41 19.77 -0.60
N ALA A 48 11.35 18.87 -0.29
CA ALA A 48 12.74 18.96 -0.71
C ALA A 48 12.96 19.00 -2.24
N THR A 49 12.00 18.55 -3.06
CA THR A 49 12.15 18.48 -4.52
C THR A 49 12.02 19.81 -5.25
N THR A 50 11.58 20.89 -4.59
CA THR A 50 11.61 22.26 -5.16
C THR A 50 12.84 23.07 -4.78
N TRP A 51 13.82 22.49 -4.05
CA TRP A 51 15.07 23.17 -3.72
C TRP A 51 16.28 22.49 -4.38
N SER A 52 16.78 23.10 -5.45
CA SER A 52 17.97 22.66 -6.22
C SER A 52 19.31 22.87 -5.51
N SER A 53 19.40 22.64 -4.18
CA SER A 53 20.65 22.82 -3.45
C SER A 53 20.84 21.74 -2.38
N GLY A 54 21.42 20.60 -2.77
CA GLY A 54 22.49 19.89 -2.05
C GLY A 54 22.40 19.55 -0.56
N ALA A 55 21.29 19.79 0.14
CA ALA A 55 21.11 19.47 1.54
C ALA A 55 19.68 18.97 1.73
N ARG A 56 19.53 17.79 2.35
CA ARG A 56 18.21 17.29 2.75
C ARG A 56 17.92 17.87 4.14
N PRO A 57 17.15 18.98 4.29
CA PRO A 57 16.72 19.39 5.61
C PRO A 57 15.86 18.26 6.19
N TYR A 58 16.27 17.72 7.33
CA TYR A 58 15.48 16.75 8.09
C TYR A 58 14.30 17.51 8.71
N GLY A 59 13.31 17.84 7.90
CA GLY A 59 12.29 18.83 8.22
C GLY A 59 11.16 18.82 7.21
N ILE A 60 10.56 17.65 7.02
CA ILE A 60 9.25 17.57 6.38
C ILE A 60 8.25 18.40 7.20
N VAL A 61 7.60 19.38 6.60
CA VAL A 61 6.44 20.09 7.19
C VAL A 61 5.40 20.36 6.10
N GLY A 62 4.36 19.53 6.09
CA GLY A 62 3.16 19.75 5.29
C GLY A 62 1.96 19.29 6.08
N SER A 63 1.04 20.22 6.39
CA SER A 63 -0.25 19.93 7.00
C SER A 63 -1.31 20.56 6.12
N HIS A 64 -2.20 19.74 5.60
CA HIS A 64 -3.26 20.17 4.70
C HIS A 64 -4.59 19.88 5.37
N THR A 65 -5.54 20.79 5.20
CA THR A 65 -6.94 20.54 5.54
C THR A 65 -7.78 20.97 4.36
N VAL A 66 -8.55 20.04 3.80
CA VAL A 66 -9.33 20.24 2.57
C VAL A 66 -10.74 19.72 2.76
N SER A 67 -11.69 20.35 2.06
CA SER A 67 -13.06 19.84 1.94
C SER A 67 -13.13 18.84 0.79
N VAL A 68 -13.45 17.58 1.09
CA VAL A 68 -13.51 16.51 0.09
C VAL A 68 -14.67 15.56 0.38
N ALA A 69 -15.34 15.10 -0.67
CA ALA A 69 -16.41 14.11 -0.59
C ALA A 69 -17.50 14.42 0.47
N GLY A 70 -17.83 15.71 0.69
CA GLY A 70 -18.82 16.15 1.67
C GLY A 70 -18.33 16.20 3.13
N GLY A 71 -17.05 15.93 3.38
CA GLY A 71 -16.40 16.00 4.69
C GLY A 71 -15.17 16.90 4.72
N GLN A 72 -14.45 16.87 5.84
CA GLN A 72 -13.17 17.55 6.02
C GLN A 72 -12.06 16.50 6.17
N TRP A 73 -10.99 16.64 5.40
CA TRP A 73 -9.83 15.77 5.47
C TRP A 73 -8.59 16.56 5.86
N SER A 74 -7.96 16.18 6.96
CA SER A 74 -6.72 16.73 7.46
C SER A 74 -5.61 15.67 7.41
N TYR A 75 -4.56 15.94 6.64
CA TYR A 75 -3.46 15.00 6.44
C TYR A 75 -2.14 15.74 6.42
N GLY A 76 -1.06 14.98 6.62
CA GLY A 76 0.25 15.57 6.57
C GLY A 76 1.32 14.75 7.26
N THR A 77 2.43 15.42 7.46
CA THR A 77 3.64 14.81 7.97
C THR A 77 4.53 15.87 8.62
N ASN A 78 5.30 15.44 9.62
CA ASN A 78 6.28 16.26 10.31
C ASN A 78 7.63 15.53 10.33
N ALA A 79 8.56 15.92 11.21
CA ALA A 79 9.87 15.27 11.30
C ALA A 79 9.81 13.75 11.60
N THR A 80 8.79 13.29 12.32
CA THR A 80 8.72 11.91 12.84
C THR A 80 7.47 11.14 12.41
N THR A 81 6.40 11.81 12.02
CA THR A 81 5.06 11.22 11.96
C THR A 81 4.35 11.59 10.67
N VAL A 82 3.68 10.63 10.07
CA VAL A 82 2.64 10.84 9.04
C VAL A 82 1.27 10.63 9.66
N TRP A 83 0.28 11.44 9.28
CA TRP A 83 -1.09 11.30 9.76
C TRP A 83 -2.14 11.49 8.65
N SER A 84 -3.30 10.90 8.89
CA SER A 84 -4.54 11.13 8.15
C SER A 84 -5.70 11.19 9.13
N ARG A 85 -6.56 12.20 8.98
CA ARG A 85 -7.73 12.45 9.81
C ARG A 85 -8.87 12.83 8.90
N PHE A 86 -9.97 12.11 8.95
CA PHE A 86 -11.14 12.41 8.14
C PHE A 86 -12.38 12.56 9.01
N TYR A 87 -13.17 13.59 8.74
CA TYR A 87 -14.47 13.83 9.34
C TYR A 87 -15.53 13.83 8.25
N HIS A 88 -16.62 13.11 8.50
CA HIS A 88 -17.81 13.20 7.67
C HIS A 88 -19.07 13.34 8.54
N PRO A 89 -19.97 14.31 8.27
CA PRO A 89 -21.10 14.59 9.14
C PRO A 89 -22.17 13.48 9.15
N THR A 90 -22.32 12.73 8.06
CA THR A 90 -23.47 11.82 7.85
C THR A 90 -23.12 10.37 7.47
N ARG A 91 -21.84 10.02 7.31
CA ARG A 91 -21.42 8.70 6.80
C ARG A 91 -20.41 8.06 7.72
N TYR A 92 -20.47 6.74 7.84
CA TYR A 92 -19.41 5.94 8.44
C TYR A 92 -18.16 5.99 7.56
N HIS A 93 -17.01 6.18 8.18
CA HIS A 93 -15.78 6.46 7.46
C HIS A 93 -14.54 6.08 8.29
N GLY A 94 -13.37 6.21 7.70
CA GLY A 94 -12.09 6.05 8.39
C GLY A 94 -10.95 6.69 7.63
N SER A 95 -9.75 6.52 8.16
CA SER A 95 -8.51 7.00 7.57
C SER A 95 -7.42 5.93 7.63
N THR A 96 -6.45 6.04 6.72
CA THR A 96 -5.26 5.21 6.71
C THR A 96 -4.04 6.10 6.49
N VAL A 97 -2.89 5.70 7.02
CA VAL A 97 -1.58 6.15 6.57
C VAL A 97 -0.76 4.97 6.09
N SER A 98 0.02 5.14 5.01
CA SER A 98 0.93 4.13 4.50
C SER A 98 2.32 4.70 4.25
N LYS A 99 3.30 3.80 4.12
CA LYS A 99 4.69 4.09 3.73
C LYS A 99 5.23 2.97 2.84
N TYR A 100 6.32 3.25 2.13
CA TYR A 100 6.94 2.32 1.17
C TYR A 100 5.92 1.82 0.14
N ASP A 101 5.21 2.78 -0.46
CA ASP A 101 4.22 2.56 -1.53
C ASP A 101 3.11 1.58 -1.15
N GLY A 102 2.60 1.72 0.07
CA GLY A 102 1.53 0.88 0.62
C GLY A 102 2.02 -0.39 1.33
N GLY A 103 3.32 -0.71 1.28
CA GLY A 103 3.86 -1.95 1.87
C GLY A 103 3.73 -2.03 3.41
N VAL A 104 3.62 -0.89 4.10
CA VAL A 104 3.29 -0.83 5.53
C VAL A 104 2.25 0.25 5.75
N PHE A 105 1.15 -0.07 6.42
CA PHE A 105 0.09 0.89 6.70
C PHE A 105 -0.53 0.70 8.09
N LEU A 106 -1.20 1.74 8.56
CA LEU A 106 -2.01 1.73 9.77
C LEU A 106 -3.36 2.35 9.46
N ARG A 107 -4.42 1.60 9.75
CA ARG A 107 -5.81 1.99 9.52
C ARG A 107 -6.50 2.34 10.83
N SER A 108 -7.32 3.39 10.83
CA SER A 108 -8.23 3.67 11.95
C SER A 108 -9.36 2.63 12.00
N PRO A 109 -10.03 2.45 13.15
CA PRO A 109 -11.35 1.82 13.18
C PRO A 109 -12.36 2.58 12.30
N VAL A 110 -13.47 1.91 11.97
CA VAL A 110 -14.66 2.57 11.40
C VAL A 110 -15.17 3.59 12.41
N THR A 111 -15.30 4.83 11.96
CA THR A 111 -15.72 5.97 12.75
C THR A 111 -17.16 6.34 12.39
N ALA A 112 -17.96 6.62 13.41
CA ALA A 112 -19.36 7.03 13.25
C ALA A 112 -19.47 8.42 12.57
N PRO A 113 -20.62 8.72 11.93
CA PRO A 113 -20.93 10.06 11.45
C PRO A 113 -20.74 11.12 12.53
N GLY A 114 -20.23 12.30 12.15
CA GLY A 114 -20.07 13.43 13.06
C GLY A 114 -18.86 13.34 14.00
N ALA A 115 -17.99 12.35 13.83
CA ALA A 115 -16.71 12.24 14.52
C ALA A 115 -15.53 12.26 13.54
N TRP A 116 -14.34 12.53 14.06
CA TRP A 116 -13.09 12.44 13.31
C TRP A 116 -12.48 11.05 13.46
N SER A 117 -12.15 10.41 12.35
CA SER A 117 -11.20 9.30 12.32
C SER A 117 -9.76 9.82 12.48
N HIS A 118 -8.85 8.96 12.95
CA HIS A 118 -7.44 9.30 13.10
C HIS A 118 -6.56 8.07 12.87
N ALA A 119 -5.63 8.18 11.93
CA ALA A 119 -4.56 7.23 11.69
C ALA A 119 -3.22 7.97 11.70
N GLN A 120 -2.24 7.43 12.42
CA GLN A 120 -0.88 7.97 12.42
C GLN A 120 0.15 6.86 12.65
N MET A 121 1.34 7.05 12.10
CA MET A 121 2.49 6.21 12.40
C MET A 121 3.80 6.97 12.18
N THR A 122 4.92 6.37 12.59
CA THR A 122 6.25 6.89 12.25
C THR A 122 6.38 7.01 10.75
N ARG A 123 6.76 8.20 10.27
CA ARG A 123 6.95 8.46 8.85
C ARG A 123 8.08 7.62 8.27
N SER A 124 8.05 7.39 6.97
CA SER A 124 9.24 7.05 6.19
C SER A 124 9.96 8.31 5.71
N ALA A 125 11.27 8.19 5.50
CA ALA A 125 12.05 9.19 4.78
C ALA A 125 11.85 9.09 3.25
N ASP A 126 11.33 7.96 2.76
CA ASP A 126 11.21 7.67 1.33
C ASP A 126 9.84 8.08 0.77
N SER A 127 8.77 7.38 1.18
CA SER A 127 7.40 7.67 0.73
C SER A 127 6.40 7.53 1.86
N ASN A 128 5.43 8.45 1.89
CA ASN A 128 4.31 8.45 2.82
C ASN A 128 3.04 8.75 2.04
N GLU A 129 1.94 8.10 2.38
CA GLU A 129 0.64 8.34 1.76
C GLU A 129 -0.44 8.43 2.84
N ALA A 130 -1.40 9.32 2.66
CA ALA A 130 -2.58 9.42 3.50
C ALA A 130 -3.83 9.07 2.70
N TYR A 131 -4.79 8.41 3.34
CA TYR A 131 -6.06 8.00 2.75
C TYR A 131 -7.22 8.41 3.66
N TYR A 132 -8.37 8.70 3.04
CA TYR A 132 -9.68 8.61 3.67
C TYR A 132 -10.52 7.54 2.96
N TRP A 133 -11.46 6.92 3.67
CA TRP A 133 -12.36 5.94 3.10
C TRP A 133 -13.73 5.95 3.76
N PHE A 134 -14.75 5.53 3.03
CA PHE A 134 -16.12 5.32 3.52
C PHE A 134 -16.39 3.84 3.74
N LYS A 135 -17.15 3.52 4.78
CA LYS A 135 -17.66 2.17 5.02
C LYS A 135 -18.90 1.87 4.17
#